data_AF-A0A4R7W1J2-F1
#
_entry.id   AF-A0A4R7W1J2-F1
#
_cell.length_a   1.000
_cell.length_b   1.000
_cell.length_c   1.000
_cell.angle_alpha   90.00
_cell.angle_beta   90.00
_cell.angle_gamma   90.00
#
_symmetry.space_group_name_H-M   'P 1'
#
loop_
_entity.id
_entity.type
_entity.pdbx_description
1 polymer ?
#
loop_
_entity_poly.entity_id
_entity_poly.type
_entity_poly.pdbx_seq_one_letter_code
_entity_poly.pdbx_strand_id
1 'polypeptide(L)'
;MPGGTVCLCLAMNRLIILLAALVLAACSGQAPDAAPPSAATTSAGTTTITVLQLNICHGGMAGCYRGDAVLAKASEVIRSSRPQVLSVNETCAADVERLRPAMGDARALFVAARNLDGTPTQCRDGDQYGNILMVADGFAGTTEETGTYDAQYRALDGHLELRSWACLPAGEISACTTHLSSDDAPTALAQCRDLMRRAAGYPRPAVVLGDFNLKDQGSPSMAECDPPGFSRRGDGGVQHIYAGEDLSFARTTVIDMAGTTDHPGLLASLSTGH
;
A
#
# COMPACT_ATOMS: atom_id res chain seq x y z
N MET A 1 0.56 -55.09 24.36
CA MET A 1 -0.87 -55.45 24.45
C MET A 1 -1.54 -55.09 23.14
N PRO A 2 -1.97 -56.05 22.32
CA PRO A 2 -2.73 -55.77 21.11
C PRO A 2 -4.23 -55.93 21.40
N GLY A 3 -5.02 -54.92 21.07
CA GLY A 3 -6.48 -54.98 21.12
C GLY A 3 -7.03 -54.44 19.82
N GLY A 4 -7.30 -55.33 18.88
CA GLY A 4 -8.07 -55.03 17.68
C GLY A 4 -9.57 -55.03 17.98
N THR A 5 -10.35 -54.37 17.14
CA THR A 5 -11.68 -54.84 16.73
C THR A 5 -12.02 -54.19 15.39
N VAL A 6 -12.23 -55.05 14.40
CA VAL A 6 -12.85 -54.76 13.10
C VAL A 6 -14.36 -54.85 13.29
N CYS A 7 -15.15 -53.99 12.65
CA CYS A 7 -16.44 -54.41 12.10
C CYS A 7 -16.87 -53.53 10.91
N LEU A 8 -16.82 -54.16 9.74
CA LEU A 8 -17.54 -53.84 8.51
C LEU A 8 -19.05 -53.98 8.75
N CYS A 9 -19.89 -53.15 8.12
CA CYS A 9 -20.95 -53.61 7.19
C CYS A 9 -22.00 -52.54 6.83
N LEU A 10 -22.34 -52.57 5.52
CA LEU A 10 -23.66 -52.35 4.89
C LEU A 10 -24.17 -50.89 4.84
N ALA A 11 -24.17 -50.23 3.68
CA ALA A 11 -24.98 -50.43 2.46
C ALA A 11 -26.29 -49.62 2.46
N MET A 12 -26.45 -48.87 1.36
CA MET A 12 -27.70 -48.55 0.65
C MET A 12 -28.87 -47.90 1.43
N ASN A 13 -29.26 -46.69 1.03
CA ASN A 13 -30.48 -46.58 0.24
C ASN A 13 -30.58 -45.25 -0.51
N ARG A 14 -30.73 -45.35 -1.84
CA ARG A 14 -31.25 -44.27 -2.69
C ARG A 14 -32.75 -44.18 -2.46
N LEU A 15 -33.30 -42.99 -2.24
CA LEU A 15 -34.71 -42.76 -2.47
C LEU A 15 -34.91 -41.41 -3.17
N ILE A 16 -35.27 -41.52 -4.45
CA ILE A 16 -35.78 -40.46 -5.31
C ILE A 16 -37.27 -40.33 -5.00
N ILE A 17 -37.74 -39.13 -4.68
CA ILE A 17 -39.17 -38.81 -4.71
C ILE A 17 -39.35 -37.60 -5.63
N LEU A 18 -39.82 -37.90 -6.83
CA LEU A 18 -40.44 -36.96 -7.77
C LEU A 18 -41.88 -36.71 -7.29
N LEU A 19 -42.25 -35.45 -7.07
CA LEU A 19 -43.64 -35.03 -6.97
C LEU A 19 -43.85 -33.87 -7.93
N ALA A 20 -44.40 -34.21 -9.09
CA ALA A 20 -44.97 -33.29 -10.04
C ALA A 20 -46.41 -32.98 -9.59
N ALA A 21 -46.70 -31.70 -9.32
CA ALA A 21 -48.06 -31.20 -9.19
C ALA A 21 -48.34 -30.28 -10.38
N LEU A 22 -49.13 -30.79 -11.30
CA LEU A 22 -49.67 -30.10 -12.46
C LEU A 22 -50.88 -29.26 -11.99
N VAL A 23 -50.79 -27.93 -12.05
CA VAL A 23 -51.95 -27.04 -11.89
C VAL A 23 -52.15 -26.29 -13.21
N LEU A 24 -53.15 -26.72 -13.98
CA LEU A 24 -53.74 -25.93 -15.06
C LEU A 24 -54.74 -24.95 -14.44
N ALA A 25 -54.51 -23.65 -14.63
CA ALA A 25 -55.55 -22.64 -14.53
C ALA A 25 -55.41 -21.68 -15.71
N ALA A 26 -56.46 -21.60 -16.51
CA ALA A 26 -56.56 -20.79 -17.72
C ALA A 26 -57.16 -19.40 -17.43
N CYS A 27 -56.96 -18.51 -18.41
CA CYS A 27 -57.66 -17.25 -18.70
C CYS A 27 -57.15 -15.98 -18.01
N SER A 28 -56.48 -15.12 -18.79
CA SER A 28 -57.06 -13.89 -19.36
C SER A 28 -55.98 -13.05 -20.04
N GLY A 29 -56.15 -12.76 -21.33
CA GLY A 29 -55.23 -11.91 -22.08
C GLY A 29 -55.43 -10.42 -21.74
N GLN A 30 -54.45 -9.82 -21.09
CA GLN A 30 -54.29 -8.37 -20.96
C GLN A 30 -53.19 -7.91 -21.91
N ALA A 31 -53.46 -6.89 -22.72
CA ALA A 31 -52.46 -6.23 -23.55
C ALA A 31 -51.37 -5.59 -22.67
N PRO A 32 -50.08 -5.63 -23.05
CA PRO A 32 -49.04 -4.96 -22.29
C PRO A 32 -49.12 -3.46 -22.54
N ASP A 33 -49.51 -2.71 -21.51
CA ASP A 33 -49.24 -1.28 -21.42
C ASP A 33 -47.73 -1.05 -21.51
N ALA A 34 -47.32 -0.24 -22.49
CA ALA A 34 -45.95 0.19 -22.64
C ALA A 34 -45.55 1.05 -21.43
N ALA A 35 -44.76 0.47 -20.54
CA ALA A 35 -44.14 1.20 -19.45
C ALA A 35 -43.25 2.33 -20.04
N PRO A 36 -43.27 3.53 -19.45
CA PRO A 36 -42.36 4.60 -19.85
C PRO A 36 -40.90 4.13 -19.64
N PRO A 37 -39.95 4.57 -20.48
CA PRO A 37 -38.56 4.23 -20.30
C PRO A 37 -38.10 4.72 -18.93
N SER A 38 -37.77 3.76 -18.05
CA SER A 38 -37.12 4.02 -16.79
C SER A 38 -35.82 4.75 -17.10
N ALA A 39 -35.72 6.02 -16.68
CA ALA A 39 -34.49 6.77 -16.75
C ALA A 39 -33.42 5.92 -16.05
N ALA A 40 -32.45 5.44 -16.83
CA ALA A 40 -31.29 4.75 -16.30
C ALA A 40 -30.53 5.79 -15.47
N THR A 41 -30.68 5.73 -14.15
CA THR A 41 -29.79 6.40 -13.22
C THR A 41 -28.39 5.86 -13.54
N THR A 42 -27.56 6.68 -14.17
CA THR A 42 -26.15 6.38 -14.33
C THR A 42 -25.58 6.27 -12.93
N SER A 43 -25.45 5.05 -12.40
CA SER A 43 -24.63 4.81 -11.22
C SER A 43 -23.23 5.29 -11.60
N ALA A 44 -22.82 6.42 -11.03
CA ALA A 44 -21.42 6.79 -11.02
C ALA A 44 -20.67 5.57 -10.43
N GLY A 45 -19.76 5.01 -11.23
CA GLY A 45 -19.06 3.80 -10.84
C GLY A 45 -18.14 4.11 -9.66
N THR A 46 -18.10 3.24 -8.67
CA THR A 46 -17.05 3.28 -7.65
C THR A 46 -15.69 3.04 -8.32
N THR A 47 -14.84 4.06 -8.36
CA THR A 47 -13.46 3.91 -8.83
C THR A 47 -12.64 3.21 -7.76
N THR A 48 -11.89 2.19 -8.16
CA THR A 48 -10.93 1.50 -7.28
C THR A 48 -9.53 2.01 -7.55
N ILE A 49 -8.84 2.45 -6.51
CA ILE A 49 -7.45 2.90 -6.53
C ILE A 49 -6.61 1.86 -5.79
N THR A 50 -5.59 1.32 -6.44
CA THR A 50 -4.65 0.36 -5.88
C THR A 50 -3.37 1.08 -5.49
N VAL A 51 -2.92 0.89 -4.25
CA VAL A 51 -1.70 1.52 -3.74
C VAL A 51 -0.78 0.45 -3.14
N LEU A 52 0.53 0.58 -3.37
CA LEU A 52 1.53 -0.41 -2.99
C LEU A 52 2.68 0.26 -2.23
N GLN A 53 3.02 -0.32 -1.07
CA GLN A 53 4.16 0.05 -0.27
C GLN A 53 5.17 -1.09 -0.22
N LEU A 54 6.43 -0.80 -0.51
CA LEU A 54 7.56 -1.73 -0.46
C LEU A 54 8.72 -1.12 0.33
N ASN A 55 9.39 -1.89 1.18
CA ASN A 55 10.77 -1.60 1.59
C ASN A 55 11.64 -2.73 0.99
N ILE A 56 12.56 -2.38 0.10
CA ILE A 56 13.30 -3.37 -0.68
C ILE A 56 14.72 -3.62 -0.18
N CYS A 57 15.19 -2.89 0.83
CA CYS A 57 16.54 -3.05 1.40
C CYS A 57 17.65 -3.12 0.32
N HIS A 58 17.47 -2.41 -0.80
CA HIS A 58 18.36 -2.48 -1.95
C HIS A 58 19.56 -1.54 -1.80
N GLY A 59 19.43 -0.52 -0.93
CA GLY A 59 20.49 0.43 -0.60
C GLY A 59 21.80 -0.19 -0.13
N GLY A 60 21.75 -1.40 0.42
CA GLY A 60 22.95 -2.11 0.87
C GLY A 60 23.50 -1.67 2.22
N MET A 61 22.79 -0.76 2.91
CA MET A 61 23.17 -0.24 4.22
C MET A 61 22.75 -1.17 5.37
N ALA A 62 21.62 -1.86 5.22
CA ALA A 62 21.08 -2.79 6.20
C ALA A 62 21.47 -4.25 5.93
N GLY A 63 21.44 -5.07 6.99
CA GLY A 63 21.82 -6.50 6.93
C GLY A 63 20.88 -7.37 6.09
N CYS A 64 19.72 -6.85 5.69
CA CYS A 64 18.75 -7.49 4.81
C CYS A 64 19.15 -7.47 3.33
N TYR A 65 20.19 -6.73 2.94
CA TYR A 65 20.60 -6.62 1.53
C TYR A 65 20.96 -7.98 0.93
N ARG A 66 20.38 -8.28 -0.24
CA ARG A 66 20.64 -9.49 -1.03
C ARG A 66 21.02 -9.20 -2.49
N GLY A 67 21.31 -7.94 -2.83
CA GLY A 67 21.57 -7.51 -4.21
C GLY A 67 20.31 -7.43 -5.06
N ASP A 68 20.50 -7.45 -6.38
CA ASP A 68 19.47 -7.15 -7.39
C ASP A 68 18.26 -8.10 -7.43
N ALA A 69 18.30 -9.24 -6.73
CA ALA A 69 17.19 -10.18 -6.69
C ALA A 69 15.88 -9.51 -6.22
N VAL A 70 15.97 -8.54 -5.31
CA VAL A 70 14.81 -7.81 -4.81
C VAL A 70 14.15 -6.93 -5.86
N LEU A 71 14.90 -6.35 -6.80
CA LEU A 71 14.34 -5.52 -7.86
C LEU A 71 13.56 -6.33 -8.88
N ALA A 72 14.03 -7.55 -9.17
CA ALA A 72 13.27 -8.49 -10.00
C ALA A 72 11.94 -8.86 -9.34
N LYS A 73 11.97 -9.16 -8.03
CA LYS A 73 10.76 -9.49 -7.27
C LYS A 73 9.82 -8.29 -7.13
N ALA A 74 10.32 -7.11 -6.79
CA ALA A 74 9.54 -5.87 -6.71
C ALA A 74 8.86 -5.58 -8.06
N SER A 75 9.59 -5.71 -9.16
CA SER A 75 9.04 -5.54 -10.51
C SER A 75 7.91 -6.53 -10.85
N GLU A 76 8.02 -7.78 -10.40
CA GLU A 76 6.94 -8.78 -10.54
C GLU A 76 5.71 -8.38 -9.73
N VAL A 77 5.89 -7.93 -8.49
CA VAL A 77 4.81 -7.48 -7.62
C VAL A 77 4.12 -6.25 -8.20
N ILE A 78 4.88 -5.26 -8.68
CA ILE A 78 4.33 -4.05 -9.31
C ILE A 78 3.52 -4.42 -10.56
N ARG A 79 4.05 -5.26 -11.46
CA ARG A 79 3.31 -5.67 -12.68
C ARG A 79 2.03 -6.45 -12.37
N SER A 80 2.06 -7.34 -11.38
CA SER A 80 0.90 -8.17 -11.04
C SER A 80 -0.18 -7.38 -10.29
N SER A 81 0.21 -6.45 -9.44
CA SER A 81 -0.72 -5.62 -8.67
C SER A 81 -1.23 -4.39 -9.42
N ARG A 82 -0.45 -3.87 -10.40
CA ARG A 82 -0.77 -2.67 -11.19
C ARG A 82 -1.20 -1.48 -10.32
N PRO A 83 -0.35 -1.03 -9.38
CA PRO A 83 -0.71 0.06 -8.48
C PRO A 83 -0.82 1.38 -9.25
N GLN A 84 -1.66 2.29 -8.75
CA GLN A 84 -1.74 3.69 -9.19
C GLN A 84 -0.80 4.57 -8.37
N VAL A 85 -0.51 4.18 -7.12
CA VAL A 85 0.49 4.83 -6.26
C VAL A 85 1.44 3.76 -5.72
N LEU A 86 2.74 3.98 -5.91
CA LEU A 86 3.81 3.11 -5.45
C LEU A 86 4.76 3.92 -4.57
N SER A 87 5.02 3.42 -3.36
CA SER A 87 6.07 3.90 -2.49
C SER A 87 7.10 2.78 -2.30
N VAL A 88 8.38 3.11 -2.44
CA VAL A 88 9.50 2.18 -2.29
C VAL A 88 10.57 2.81 -1.39
N ASN A 89 10.87 2.17 -0.26
CA ASN A 89 11.92 2.58 0.66
C ASN A 89 13.19 1.76 0.51
N GLU A 90 14.30 2.30 1.01
CA GLU A 90 15.64 1.72 0.97
C GLU A 90 16.12 1.39 -0.45
N THR A 91 15.97 2.37 -1.32
CA THR A 91 16.32 2.30 -2.74
C THR A 91 17.57 3.10 -3.05
N CYS A 92 18.14 2.87 -4.22
CA CYS A 92 19.09 3.76 -4.87
C CYS A 92 18.39 4.61 -5.92
N ALA A 93 18.90 5.81 -6.23
CA ALA A 93 18.28 6.71 -7.20
C ALA A 93 18.10 6.07 -8.58
N ALA A 94 19.05 5.26 -9.03
CA ALA A 94 19.01 4.49 -10.27
C ALA A 94 17.89 3.44 -10.29
N ASP A 95 17.38 3.01 -9.12
CA ASP A 95 16.28 2.04 -9.07
C ASP A 95 14.97 2.62 -9.63
N VAL A 96 14.84 3.96 -9.71
CA VAL A 96 13.72 4.61 -10.40
C VAL A 96 13.60 4.08 -11.82
N GLU A 97 14.68 4.12 -12.61
CA GLU A 97 14.65 3.68 -14.01
C GLU A 97 14.51 2.16 -14.13
N ARG A 98 14.91 1.41 -13.11
CA ARG A 98 14.78 -0.06 -13.09
C ARG A 98 13.36 -0.52 -12.77
N LEU A 99 12.64 0.23 -11.94
CA LEU A 99 11.27 -0.09 -11.50
C LEU A 99 10.20 0.55 -12.40
N ARG A 100 10.48 1.70 -13.03
CA ARG A 100 9.53 2.44 -13.88
C ARG A 100 8.87 1.56 -14.96
N PRO A 101 9.58 0.67 -15.69
CA PRO A 101 8.94 -0.19 -16.69
C PRO A 101 7.87 -1.14 -16.11
N ALA A 102 7.96 -1.50 -14.83
CA ALA A 102 6.95 -2.33 -14.17
C ALA A 102 5.69 -1.51 -13.80
N MET A 103 5.87 -0.23 -13.48
CA MET A 103 4.80 0.72 -13.17
C MET A 103 4.03 1.16 -14.42
N GLY A 104 4.74 1.37 -15.54
CA GLY A 104 4.22 2.02 -16.74
C GLY A 104 4.41 3.53 -16.71
N ASP A 105 3.57 4.26 -17.45
CA ASP A 105 3.60 5.73 -17.49
C ASP A 105 3.26 6.31 -16.12
N ALA A 106 4.25 6.93 -15.49
CA ALA A 106 4.16 7.45 -14.14
C ALA A 106 5.10 8.62 -13.89
N ARG A 107 4.62 9.56 -13.08
CA ARG A 107 5.43 10.57 -12.41
C ARG A 107 6.21 9.89 -11.31
N ALA A 108 7.54 9.98 -11.38
CA ALA A 108 8.43 9.41 -10.39
C ALA A 108 9.21 10.52 -9.68
N LEU A 109 9.27 10.44 -8.35
CA LEU A 109 10.01 11.34 -7.49
C LEU A 109 10.93 10.51 -6.60
N PHE A 110 12.22 10.81 -6.63
CA PHE A 110 13.20 10.26 -5.71
C PHE A 110 13.59 11.31 -4.68
N VAL A 111 13.67 10.92 -3.42
CA VAL A 111 14.21 11.77 -2.35
C VAL A 111 15.30 11.02 -1.59
N ALA A 112 16.50 11.59 -1.59
CA ALA A 112 17.63 11.05 -0.86
C ALA A 112 17.41 11.20 0.65
N ALA A 113 17.85 10.21 1.42
CA ALA A 113 18.23 10.46 2.81
C ALA A 113 19.55 11.26 2.83
N ARG A 114 19.84 11.95 3.93
CA ARG A 114 21.02 12.82 4.03
C ARG A 114 21.88 12.50 5.23
N ASN A 115 23.17 12.76 5.13
CA ASN A 115 24.07 12.81 6.27
C ASN A 115 23.88 14.13 7.04
N LEU A 116 24.46 14.26 8.24
CA LEU A 116 24.35 15.49 9.04
C LEU A 116 24.90 16.75 8.35
N ASP A 117 25.89 16.59 7.48
CA ASP A 117 26.46 17.69 6.70
C ASP A 117 25.57 18.09 5.49
N GLY A 118 24.43 17.42 5.33
CA GLY A 118 23.47 17.66 4.27
C GLY A 118 23.79 16.94 2.96
N THR A 119 24.92 16.24 2.85
CA THR A 119 25.23 15.43 1.66
C THR A 119 24.29 14.21 1.58
N PRO A 120 23.97 13.69 0.38
CA PRO A 120 23.17 12.47 0.26
C PRO A 120 23.87 11.28 0.92
N THR A 121 23.09 10.46 1.63
CA THR A 121 23.53 9.12 2.02
C THR A 121 23.73 8.28 0.76
N GLN A 122 24.76 7.44 0.74
CA GLN A 122 25.09 6.63 -0.43
C GLN A 122 24.68 5.17 -0.25
N CYS A 123 24.18 4.60 -1.33
CA CYS A 123 24.09 3.16 -1.52
C CYS A 123 25.47 2.51 -1.58
N ARG A 124 25.51 1.19 -1.44
CA ARG A 124 26.75 0.40 -1.54
C ARG A 124 27.50 0.56 -2.87
N ASP A 125 26.78 0.87 -3.95
CA ASP A 125 27.35 1.12 -5.28
C ASP A 125 27.76 2.59 -5.51
N GLY A 126 27.59 3.45 -4.51
CA GLY A 126 27.92 4.88 -4.54
C GLY A 126 26.80 5.79 -5.05
N ASP A 127 25.65 5.24 -5.45
CA ASP A 127 24.47 6.05 -5.82
C ASP A 127 23.78 6.65 -4.59
N GLN A 128 22.84 7.58 -4.76
CA GLN A 128 22.11 8.16 -3.64
C GLN A 128 21.09 7.17 -3.08
N TYR A 129 21.10 6.98 -1.76
CA TYR A 129 20.15 6.17 -1.02
C TYR A 129 18.92 6.98 -0.62
N GLY A 130 17.73 6.40 -0.75
CA GLY A 130 16.50 7.10 -0.37
C GLY A 130 15.21 6.37 -0.70
N ASN A 131 14.17 7.18 -0.94
CA ASN A 131 12.80 6.74 -1.15
C ASN A 131 12.33 7.13 -2.56
N ILE A 132 11.50 6.27 -3.15
CA ILE A 132 10.84 6.49 -4.44
C ILE A 132 9.33 6.59 -4.22
N LEU A 133 8.72 7.63 -4.77
CA LEU A 133 7.29 7.73 -5.01
C LEU A 133 7.05 7.65 -6.52
N MET A 134 6.17 6.75 -6.97
CA MET A 134 5.64 6.78 -8.33
C MET A 134 4.12 6.85 -8.30
N VAL A 135 3.55 7.76 -9.08
CA VAL A 135 2.10 7.90 -9.27
C VAL A 135 1.82 7.82 -10.76
N ALA A 136 0.90 6.94 -11.15
CA ALA A 136 0.52 6.78 -12.56
C ALA A 136 0.08 8.12 -13.15
N ASP A 137 0.44 8.41 -14.40
CA ASP A 137 0.31 9.77 -14.98
C ASP A 137 -1.12 10.33 -14.95
N GLY A 138 -2.13 9.47 -15.12
CA GLY A 138 -3.54 9.87 -15.03
C GLY A 138 -3.99 10.31 -13.63
N PHE A 139 -3.21 9.97 -12.58
CA PHE A 139 -3.53 10.25 -11.18
C PHE A 139 -2.65 11.37 -10.59
N ALA A 140 -1.45 11.56 -11.14
CA ALA A 140 -0.41 12.39 -10.55
C ALA A 140 -0.69 13.89 -10.68
N GLY A 141 -0.39 14.63 -9.61
CA GLY A 141 -0.16 16.07 -9.68
C GLY A 141 1.15 16.41 -10.38
N THR A 142 1.28 17.67 -10.81
CA THR A 142 2.52 18.19 -11.42
C THR A 142 3.46 18.85 -10.41
N THR A 143 2.96 19.15 -9.21
CA THR A 143 3.73 19.77 -8.14
C THR A 143 4.51 18.69 -7.40
N GLU A 144 5.79 18.94 -7.15
CA GLU A 144 6.67 18.06 -6.38
C GLU A 144 7.11 18.76 -5.11
N GLU A 145 6.97 18.07 -3.98
CA GLU A 145 7.47 18.53 -2.69
C GLU A 145 8.36 17.46 -2.07
N THR A 146 9.55 17.84 -1.61
CA THR A 146 10.47 16.95 -0.91
C THR A 146 11.12 17.66 0.26
N GLY A 147 11.60 16.91 1.24
CA GLY A 147 12.34 17.49 2.34
C GLY A 147 12.91 16.46 3.30
N THR A 148 13.68 16.96 4.26
CA THR A 148 14.05 16.24 5.48
C THR A 148 13.14 16.68 6.62
N TYR A 149 12.98 15.83 7.63
CA TYR A 149 12.27 16.21 8.84
C TYR A 149 13.10 17.15 9.74
N ASP A 150 12.43 17.97 10.53
CA ASP A 150 13.06 18.75 11.61
C ASP A 150 13.47 17.86 12.77
N ALA A 151 12.59 16.93 13.16
CA ALA A 151 12.89 15.89 14.13
C ALA A 151 13.81 14.86 13.48
N GLN A 152 15.05 14.77 13.97
CA GLN A 152 16.07 13.87 13.44
C GLN A 152 16.80 13.21 14.61
N TYR A 153 16.91 11.89 14.57
CA TYR A 153 17.65 11.16 15.56
C TYR A 153 19.15 11.31 15.29
N ARG A 154 19.90 11.62 16.33
CA ARG A 154 21.35 11.77 16.28
C ARG A 154 21.97 10.71 17.18
N ALA A 155 22.32 9.57 16.61
CA ALA A 155 23.00 8.52 17.33
C ALA A 155 24.35 9.03 17.88
N LEU A 156 24.73 8.53 19.06
CA LEU A 156 25.97 8.94 19.74
C LEU A 156 27.24 8.40 19.04
N ASP A 157 27.10 7.37 18.22
CA ASP A 157 28.19 6.69 17.49
C ASP A 157 28.50 7.30 16.12
N GLY A 158 27.73 8.30 15.68
CA GLY A 158 27.97 9.03 14.44
C GLY A 158 27.40 8.36 13.17
N HIS A 159 26.66 7.25 13.29
CA HIS A 159 25.84 6.75 12.18
C HIS A 159 24.57 7.59 12.07
N LEU A 160 24.46 8.38 11.00
CA LEU A 160 23.53 9.50 10.93
C LEU A 160 22.86 9.57 9.56
N GLU A 161 21.62 9.09 9.51
CA GLU A 161 20.73 9.22 8.37
C GLU A 161 19.58 10.18 8.74
N LEU A 162 19.61 11.39 8.16
CA LEU A 162 18.50 12.32 8.17
C LEU A 162 17.38 11.78 7.29
N ARG A 163 16.27 11.44 7.93
CA ARG A 163 15.09 10.87 7.27
C ARG A 163 14.39 11.93 6.42
N SER A 164 13.85 11.49 5.31
CA SER A 164 13.28 12.35 4.27
C SER A 164 11.91 11.87 3.79
N TRP A 165 11.18 12.78 3.16
CA TRP A 165 9.85 12.57 2.64
C TRP A 165 9.72 13.19 1.24
N ALA A 166 8.81 12.63 0.44
CA ALA A 166 8.47 13.11 -0.88
C ALA A 166 6.96 13.05 -1.07
N CYS A 167 6.39 14.06 -1.70
CA CYS A 167 4.97 14.16 -2.00
C CYS A 167 4.74 14.71 -3.41
N LEU A 168 3.72 14.17 -4.07
CA LEU A 168 3.10 14.71 -5.26
C LEU A 168 1.71 15.20 -4.86
N PRO A 169 1.57 16.45 -4.37
CA PRO A 169 0.26 17.00 -4.04
C PRO A 169 -0.55 17.36 -5.29
N ALA A 170 -1.87 17.31 -5.15
CA ALA A 170 -2.85 17.54 -6.21
C ALA A 170 -2.82 16.45 -7.31
N GLY A 171 -3.72 16.56 -8.30
CA GLY A 171 -4.02 15.50 -9.27
C GLY A 171 -5.37 14.85 -8.99
N GLU A 172 -5.57 13.62 -9.46
CA GLU A 172 -6.69 12.79 -8.98
C GLU A 172 -6.41 12.22 -7.59
N ILE A 173 -5.14 12.16 -7.16
CA ILE A 173 -4.74 11.77 -5.81
C ILE A 173 -3.45 12.47 -5.37
N SER A 174 -3.47 13.06 -4.17
CA SER A 174 -2.25 13.49 -3.48
C SER A 174 -1.56 12.28 -2.86
N ALA A 175 -0.27 12.08 -3.12
CA ALA A 175 0.46 10.92 -2.60
C ALA A 175 1.78 11.33 -1.94
N CYS A 176 2.12 10.66 -0.83
CA CYS A 176 3.39 10.84 -0.14
C CYS A 176 4.08 9.51 0.19
N THR A 177 5.41 9.54 0.22
CA THR A 177 6.29 8.47 0.69
C THR A 177 7.21 8.95 1.82
N THR A 178 7.59 8.04 2.71
CA THR A 178 8.64 8.27 3.72
C THR A 178 9.27 6.97 4.22
N HIS A 179 10.44 7.09 4.84
CA HIS A 179 11.07 6.08 5.70
C HIS A 179 11.50 6.77 6.99
N LEU A 180 10.85 6.43 8.12
CA LEU A 180 11.06 7.11 9.40
C LEU A 180 12.22 6.52 10.20
N SER A 181 12.58 7.20 11.30
CA SER A 181 13.67 6.77 12.18
C SER A 181 13.45 5.36 12.73
N SER A 182 14.38 4.43 12.45
CA SER A 182 14.36 3.06 12.98
C SER A 182 14.85 2.94 14.43
N ASP A 183 15.76 3.83 14.83
CA ASP A 183 16.52 3.66 16.08
C ASP A 183 15.91 4.43 17.27
N ASP A 184 14.94 5.31 16.99
CA ASP A 184 14.30 6.14 18.01
C ASP A 184 12.83 6.38 17.68
N ALA A 185 11.97 5.61 18.33
CA ALA A 185 10.53 5.66 18.14
C ALA A 185 9.89 7.03 18.47
N PRO A 186 10.33 7.79 19.50
CA PRO A 186 9.87 9.17 19.70
C PRO A 186 10.16 10.10 18.51
N THR A 187 11.35 10.01 17.92
CA THR A 187 11.69 10.73 16.68
C THR A 187 10.79 10.27 15.54
N ALA A 188 10.62 8.97 15.34
CA ALA A 188 9.74 8.44 14.29
C ALA A 188 8.31 8.97 14.44
N LEU A 189 7.76 9.02 15.65
CA LEU A 189 6.44 9.59 15.91
C LEU A 189 6.37 11.08 15.57
N ALA A 190 7.40 11.87 15.90
CA ALA A 190 7.45 13.28 15.56
C ALA A 190 7.50 13.51 14.04
N GLN A 191 8.29 12.72 13.32
CA GLN A 191 8.37 12.73 11.85
C GLN A 191 7.05 12.32 11.21
N CYS A 192 6.43 11.25 11.71
CA CYS A 192 5.13 10.77 11.28
C CYS A 192 4.08 11.88 11.38
N ARG A 193 3.98 12.53 12.55
CA ARG A 193 3.05 13.64 12.78
C ARG A 193 3.31 14.83 11.86
N ASP A 194 4.57 15.11 11.51
CA ASP A 194 4.88 16.17 10.55
C ASP A 194 4.37 15.87 9.15
N LEU A 195 4.66 14.66 8.64
CA LEU A 195 4.18 14.25 7.33
C LEU A 195 2.65 14.21 7.27
N MET A 196 2.01 13.67 8.31
CA MET A 196 0.55 13.57 8.36
C MET A 196 -0.13 14.94 8.42
N ARG A 197 0.48 15.95 9.09
CA ARG A 197 -0.02 17.33 9.03
C ARG A 197 0.06 17.92 7.62
N ARG A 198 1.15 17.66 6.89
CA ARG A 198 1.30 18.10 5.49
C ARG A 198 0.26 17.44 4.60
N ALA A 199 0.14 16.11 4.70
CA ALA A 199 -0.82 15.33 3.92
C ALA A 199 -2.28 15.73 4.17
N ALA A 200 -2.63 16.09 5.41
CA ALA A 200 -3.96 16.62 5.75
C ALA A 200 -4.26 17.99 5.13
N GLY A 201 -3.23 18.76 4.75
CA GLY A 201 -3.38 20.04 4.06
C GLY A 201 -3.47 19.93 2.53
N TYR A 202 -3.22 18.76 1.95
CA TYR A 202 -3.25 18.60 0.50
C TYR A 202 -4.67 18.38 -0.06
N PRO A 203 -4.90 18.71 -1.35
CA PRO A 203 -6.15 18.38 -2.02
C PRO A 203 -6.49 16.90 -1.92
N ARG A 204 -7.77 16.61 -1.68
CA ARG A 204 -8.29 15.25 -1.52
C ARG A 204 -8.69 14.66 -2.89
N PRO A 205 -8.57 13.34 -3.09
CA PRO A 205 -8.15 12.32 -2.12
C PRO A 205 -6.64 12.34 -1.82
N ALA A 206 -6.24 11.82 -0.65
CA ALA A 206 -4.85 11.77 -0.21
C ALA A 206 -4.44 10.42 0.39
N VAL A 207 -3.24 9.95 0.05
CA VAL A 207 -2.62 8.74 0.63
C VAL A 207 -1.19 8.99 1.08
N VAL A 208 -0.78 8.32 2.15
CA VAL A 208 0.60 8.31 2.64
C VAL A 208 1.03 6.87 2.83
N LEU A 209 2.16 6.50 2.24
CA LEU A 209 2.70 5.15 2.26
C LEU A 209 4.13 5.21 2.77
N GLY A 210 4.58 4.17 3.47
CA GLY A 210 5.96 4.16 3.92
C GLY A 210 6.26 3.07 4.94
N ASP A 211 7.55 2.96 5.24
CA ASP A 211 8.04 2.32 6.44
C ASP A 211 8.12 3.36 7.56
N PHE A 212 7.23 3.24 8.54
CA PHE A 212 7.11 4.21 9.61
C PHE A 212 7.96 3.86 10.82
N ASN A 213 8.60 2.69 10.85
CA ASN A 213 9.35 2.20 12.01
C ASN A 213 8.57 2.27 13.35
N LEU A 214 7.25 2.28 13.27
CA LEU A 214 6.32 2.32 14.40
C LEU A 214 5.35 1.14 14.31
N LYS A 215 5.18 0.44 15.43
CA LYS A 215 4.28 -0.70 15.54
C LYS A 215 2.93 -0.27 16.10
N ASP A 216 1.86 -0.98 15.74
CA ASP A 216 0.53 -0.74 16.32
C ASP A 216 0.50 -0.90 17.84
N GLN A 217 1.27 -1.85 18.38
CA GLN A 217 1.42 -2.10 19.82
C GLN A 217 2.77 -1.62 20.37
N GLY A 218 3.37 -0.60 19.74
CA GLY A 218 4.63 0.02 20.16
C GLY A 218 4.47 1.02 21.32
N SER A 219 5.59 1.55 21.78
CA SER A 219 5.64 2.71 22.70
C SER A 219 6.78 3.65 22.28
N PRO A 220 6.48 4.79 21.63
CA PRO A 220 5.17 5.18 21.12
C PRO A 220 4.58 4.21 20.08
N SER A 221 3.26 4.23 19.96
CA SER A 221 2.52 3.41 18.99
C SER A 221 2.19 4.17 17.71
N MET A 222 1.95 3.44 16.63
CA MET A 222 1.50 4.02 15.37
C MET A 222 0.17 4.80 15.51
N ALA A 223 -0.72 4.37 16.41
CA ALA A 223 -2.01 5.03 16.64
C ALA A 223 -1.87 6.48 17.14
N GLU A 224 -0.74 6.82 17.78
CA GLU A 224 -0.46 8.19 18.23
C GLU A 224 -0.13 9.16 17.08
N CYS A 225 0.06 8.64 15.86
CA CYS A 225 0.28 9.42 14.66
C CYS A 225 -1.01 9.66 13.85
N ASP A 226 -2.08 8.91 14.10
CA ASP A 226 -3.30 8.95 13.29
C ASP A 226 -3.93 10.36 13.32
N PRO A 227 -3.92 11.12 12.19
CA PRO A 227 -4.55 12.43 12.16
C PRO A 227 -6.06 12.29 11.94
N PRO A 228 -6.87 13.31 12.33
CA PRO A 228 -8.26 13.39 11.91
C PRO A 228 -8.41 13.32 10.38
N GLY A 229 -9.49 12.69 9.90
CA GLY A 229 -9.80 12.62 8.46
C GLY A 229 -8.97 11.60 7.66
N PHE A 230 -8.26 10.71 8.34
CA PHE A 230 -7.56 9.56 7.75
C PHE A 230 -7.89 8.26 8.47
N SER A 231 -7.82 7.17 7.72
CA SER A 231 -7.79 5.81 8.23
C SER A 231 -6.49 5.12 7.81
N ARG A 232 -6.10 4.05 8.51
CA ARG A 232 -4.84 3.34 8.27
C ARG A 232 -5.01 1.83 8.20
N ARG A 233 -4.14 1.19 7.43
CA ARG A 233 -3.85 -0.24 7.47
C ARG A 233 -2.33 -0.46 7.49
N GLY A 234 -1.89 -1.52 8.14
CA GLY A 234 -0.49 -1.92 8.21
C GLY A 234 -0.29 -3.38 7.82
N ASP A 235 0.97 -3.78 7.71
CA ASP A 235 1.42 -5.15 7.48
C ASP A 235 1.48 -6.01 8.76
N GLY A 236 1.14 -5.43 9.92
CA GLY A 236 1.34 -6.01 11.24
C GLY A 236 2.75 -5.78 11.82
N GLY A 237 3.64 -5.16 11.03
CA GLY A 237 4.96 -4.71 11.40
C GLY A 237 5.05 -3.19 11.43
N VAL A 238 5.85 -2.63 10.54
CA VAL A 238 6.22 -1.20 10.53
C VAL A 238 5.83 -0.47 9.24
N GLN A 239 5.34 -1.19 8.23
CA GLN A 239 4.85 -0.57 7.00
C GLN A 239 3.37 -0.25 7.10
N HIS A 240 3.01 0.98 6.72
CA HIS A 240 1.64 1.47 6.82
C HIS A 240 1.20 2.23 5.57
N ILE A 241 -0.11 2.21 5.35
CA ILE A 241 -0.82 2.99 4.34
C ILE A 241 -1.89 3.78 5.08
N TYR A 242 -1.82 5.10 4.97
CA TYR A 242 -2.91 6.01 5.31
C TYR A 242 -3.71 6.35 4.07
N ALA A 243 -5.03 6.41 4.24
CA ALA A 243 -5.97 6.89 3.24
C ALA A 243 -6.89 7.92 3.86
N GLY A 244 -7.14 9.00 3.12
CA GLY A 244 -8.13 9.99 3.48
C GLY A 244 -9.55 9.44 3.62
N GLU A 245 -10.42 10.09 4.38
CA GLU A 245 -11.83 9.71 4.61
C GLU A 245 -12.72 9.63 3.35
N ASP A 246 -12.36 10.32 2.27
CA ASP A 246 -12.93 10.19 0.92
C ASP A 246 -12.57 8.85 0.23
N LEU A 247 -11.63 8.10 0.83
CA LEU A 247 -11.23 6.76 0.43
C LEU A 247 -11.58 5.76 1.54
N SER A 248 -12.04 4.58 1.12
CA SER A 248 -12.28 3.46 2.03
C SER A 248 -11.42 2.26 1.64
N PHE A 249 -10.81 1.60 2.64
CA PHE A 249 -10.10 0.35 2.42
C PHE A 249 -11.07 -0.78 2.07
N ALA A 250 -11.10 -1.17 0.80
CA ALA A 250 -11.86 -2.32 0.33
C ALA A 250 -11.12 -3.64 0.61
N ARG A 251 -9.79 -3.65 0.44
CA ARG A 251 -8.95 -4.82 0.71
C ARG A 251 -7.53 -4.39 1.07
N THR A 252 -6.89 -5.15 1.95
CA THR A 252 -5.45 -5.06 2.23
C THR A 252 -4.83 -6.45 2.11
N THR A 253 -3.67 -6.56 1.49
CA THR A 253 -2.93 -7.81 1.29
C THR A 253 -1.47 -7.60 1.64
N VAL A 254 -0.94 -8.48 2.47
CA VAL A 254 0.50 -8.60 2.73
C VAL A 254 1.08 -9.60 1.72
N ILE A 255 2.11 -9.19 1.00
CA ILE A 255 2.71 -9.92 -0.12
C ILE A 255 4.07 -10.46 0.33
N ASP A 256 4.27 -11.76 0.14
CA ASP A 256 5.57 -12.39 0.36
C ASP A 256 6.58 -11.94 -0.71
N MET A 257 7.68 -11.37 -0.25
CA MET A 257 8.81 -10.94 -1.08
C MET A 257 9.86 -12.05 -1.26
N ALA A 258 9.51 -13.31 -1.00
CA ALA A 258 10.31 -14.50 -1.24
C ALA A 258 11.72 -14.44 -0.61
N GLY A 259 11.85 -13.75 0.53
CA GLY A 259 13.11 -13.57 1.24
C GLY A 259 14.16 -12.71 0.52
N THR A 260 13.80 -11.97 -0.54
CA THR A 260 14.73 -11.04 -1.20
C THR A 260 14.93 -9.73 -0.42
N THR A 261 13.99 -9.44 0.49
CA THR A 261 14.03 -8.40 1.53
C THR A 261 13.43 -9.02 2.80
N ASP A 262 13.66 -8.43 3.97
CA ASP A 262 13.04 -8.80 5.25
C ASP A 262 11.65 -8.17 5.45
N HIS A 263 11.25 -7.28 4.55
CA HIS A 263 9.95 -6.64 4.55
C HIS A 263 8.97 -7.30 3.58
N PRO A 264 7.70 -7.52 3.97
CA PRO A 264 6.68 -7.87 2.99
C PRO A 264 6.31 -6.67 2.11
N GLY A 265 5.64 -6.94 0.99
CA GLY A 265 4.90 -5.88 0.29
C GLY A 265 3.56 -5.63 0.97
N LEU A 266 3.11 -4.37 1.03
CA LEU A 266 1.79 -4.01 1.55
C LEU A 266 0.95 -3.39 0.44
N LEU A 267 -0.07 -4.12 -0.01
CA LEU A 267 -0.99 -3.71 -1.08
C LEU A 267 -2.35 -3.37 -0.49
N ALA A 268 -2.93 -2.25 -0.91
CA ALA A 268 -4.31 -1.90 -0.59
C ALA A 268 -5.11 -1.55 -1.85
N SER A 269 -6.37 -1.97 -1.87
CA SER A 269 -7.39 -1.49 -2.79
C SER A 269 -8.31 -0.56 -2.03
N LEU A 270 -8.42 0.67 -2.53
CA LEU A 270 -9.19 1.77 -1.97
C LEU A 270 -10.37 2.05 -2.91
N SER A 271 -11.54 2.34 -2.36
CA SER A 271 -12.70 2.79 -3.12
C SER A 271 -13.00 4.25 -2.81
N THR A 272 -13.31 5.04 -3.83
CA THR A 272 -13.82 6.41 -3.64
C THR A 272 -15.24 6.34 -3.08
N GLY A 273 -15.48 6.94 -1.91
CA GLY A 273 -16.80 7.06 -1.31
C GLY A 273 -17.70 7.99 -2.14
N HIS A 274 -18.96 7.61 -2.31
CA HIS A 274 -20.03 8.51 -2.78
C HIS A 274 -20.69 9.18 -1.56
#